data_AF-A0A7X1NG48-F1
#
_entry.id   AF-A0A7X1NG48-F1
#
_cell.length_a   1.000
_cell.length_b   1.000
_cell.length_c   1.000
_cell.angle_alpha   90.00
_cell.angle_beta   90.00
_cell.angle_gamma   90.00
#
_symmetry.space_group_name_H-M   'P 1'
#
loop_
_entity.id
_entity.type
_entity.pdbx_description
1 polymer ?
#
loop_
_entity_poly.entity_id
_entity_poly.type
_entity_poly.pdbx_seq_one_letter_code
_entity_poly.pdbx_strand_id
1 'polypeptide(L)'
;MKKLICALLLAATSLCARADVPSLYSPSVIVYDVARGEVLLEKNADELRPIASLTKLMTAMVVLDKAQKMGDILTIDEADIDRLKHSGSRIPVGTSLEREAMLRLALMSSENRAASALSRSFPGGQSVFIQQMNLKARSLNMSDTHFEDPTGLSPDNVSTARDVIKLAIEASHYPMISSFTTLTAYEQTIGSRTRFYRNTDPVVRWTDWDVQFAKTGYTREAGRCIVVDVAMPRGPVIIALLGAHTSRARSADLATIRNWMNGDETPVALPRLYYVSTHSHHRHPVVASQPHRVKARFPSTGSSHRHASRRMIASRAGA
;
A
#
# COMPACT_ATOMS: atom_id res chain seq x y z
N MET A 1 52.19 -42.65 31.89
CA MET A 1 52.78 -41.51 31.14
C MET A 1 51.93 -41.33 29.89
N LYS A 2 50.97 -40.39 29.89
CA LYS A 2 50.94 -39.17 29.05
C LYS A 2 51.42 -39.45 27.60
N LYS A 3 50.61 -39.34 26.55
CA LYS A 3 49.88 -38.13 26.12
C LYS A 3 48.68 -38.46 25.22
N LEU A 4 47.61 -37.69 25.42
CA LEU A 4 46.44 -37.55 24.55
C LEU A 4 46.86 -37.16 23.12
N ILE A 5 46.19 -37.71 22.12
CA ILE A 5 46.06 -37.07 20.80
C ILE A 5 44.63 -36.57 20.70
N CYS A 6 44.50 -35.24 20.77
CA CYS A 6 43.27 -34.49 20.61
C CYS A 6 42.68 -34.67 19.22
N ALA A 7 41.35 -34.70 19.22
CA ALA A 7 40.48 -34.56 18.06
C ALA A 7 40.84 -33.36 17.19
N LEU A 8 40.86 -33.57 15.88
CA LEU A 8 40.66 -32.52 14.89
C LEU A 8 39.48 -32.94 14.00
N LEU A 9 38.26 -32.86 14.55
CA LEU A 9 37.09 -32.72 13.70
C LEU A 9 37.15 -31.30 13.13
N LEU A 10 37.62 -31.16 11.89
CA LEU A 10 37.25 -30.01 11.08
C LEU A 10 35.73 -30.09 10.88
N ALA A 11 34.98 -29.46 11.76
CA ALA A 11 33.66 -28.97 11.41
C ALA A 11 33.88 -27.95 10.30
N ALA A 12 33.76 -28.39 9.04
CA ALA A 12 33.52 -27.49 7.93
C ALA A 12 32.14 -26.87 8.18
N THR A 13 32.10 -25.84 9.03
CA THR A 13 31.00 -24.91 9.04
C THR A 13 30.99 -24.31 7.64
N SER A 14 30.06 -24.77 6.80
CA SER A 14 29.68 -24.05 5.61
C SER A 14 29.35 -22.64 6.06
N LEU A 15 30.30 -21.72 5.87
CA LEU A 15 30.04 -20.30 5.90
C LEU A 15 29.21 -20.05 4.64
N CYS A 16 27.93 -20.45 4.66
CA CYS A 16 26.96 -19.86 3.76
C CYS A 16 27.04 -18.37 4.07
N ALA A 17 27.71 -17.62 3.19
CA ALA A 17 27.56 -16.19 3.13
C ALA A 17 26.06 -15.94 3.03
N ARG A 18 25.43 -15.65 4.17
CA ARG A 18 24.06 -15.19 4.22
C ARG A 18 24.14 -13.87 3.47
N ALA A 19 23.62 -13.83 2.23
CA ALA A 19 23.50 -12.57 1.51
C ALA A 19 22.81 -11.61 2.48
N ASP A 20 23.56 -10.61 2.92
CA ASP A 20 23.13 -9.73 3.99
C ASP A 20 21.81 -9.07 3.55
N VAL A 21 20.81 -9.10 4.44
CA VAL A 21 19.47 -8.61 4.12
C VAL A 21 19.56 -7.09 3.86
N PRO A 22 19.07 -6.59 2.71
CA PRO A 22 19.20 -5.19 2.38
C PRO A 22 18.38 -4.33 3.36
N SER A 23 18.93 -3.18 3.73
CA SER A 23 18.24 -2.15 4.49
C SER A 23 17.28 -1.41 3.57
N LEU A 24 15.99 -1.53 3.87
CA LEU A 24 14.90 -0.97 3.08
C LEU A 24 14.10 0.06 3.86
N TYR A 25 13.71 1.15 3.20
CA TYR A 25 12.95 2.25 3.77
C TYR A 25 11.46 1.89 3.97
N SER A 26 10.91 1.04 3.11
CA SER A 26 9.52 0.59 3.18
C SER A 26 9.29 -0.19 4.48
N PRO A 27 8.28 0.18 5.28
CA PRO A 27 7.95 -0.51 6.51
C PRO A 27 7.57 -1.99 6.33
N SER A 28 6.82 -2.34 5.28
CA SER A 28 6.55 -3.72 4.90
C SER A 28 7.03 -4.02 3.48
N VAL A 29 7.69 -5.17 3.33
CA VAL A 29 8.31 -5.63 2.07
C VAL A 29 8.09 -7.12 1.94
N ILE A 30 7.84 -7.56 0.71
CA ILE A 30 7.98 -8.96 0.31
C ILE A 30 8.45 -9.06 -1.14
N VAL A 31 9.36 -9.98 -1.42
CA VAL A 31 9.89 -10.33 -2.74
C VAL A 31 9.62 -11.81 -2.93
N TYR A 32 8.88 -12.16 -3.98
CA TYR A 32 8.36 -13.50 -4.21
C TYR A 32 8.84 -14.02 -5.57
N ASP A 33 9.47 -15.19 -5.58
CA ASP A 33 9.84 -15.90 -6.80
C ASP A 33 8.61 -16.65 -7.33
N VAL A 34 8.11 -16.21 -8.50
CA VAL A 34 6.88 -16.75 -9.09
C VAL A 34 7.09 -18.18 -9.58
N ALA A 35 8.27 -18.49 -10.11
CA ALA A 35 8.54 -19.81 -10.70
C ALA A 35 8.71 -20.90 -9.63
N ARG A 36 9.35 -20.56 -8.51
CA ARG A 36 9.59 -21.49 -7.39
C ARG A 36 8.46 -21.50 -6.36
N GLY A 37 7.64 -20.46 -6.35
CA GLY A 37 6.59 -20.30 -5.36
C GLY A 37 7.12 -20.00 -3.96
N GLU A 38 8.25 -19.29 -3.85
CA GLU A 38 8.94 -19.06 -2.59
C GLU A 38 9.18 -17.57 -2.29
N VAL A 39 9.24 -17.23 -1.01
CA VAL A 39 9.60 -15.88 -0.55
C VAL A 39 11.13 -15.76 -0.50
N LEU A 40 11.67 -14.80 -1.24
CA LEU A 40 13.11 -14.51 -1.28
C LEU A 40 13.53 -13.52 -0.19
N LEU A 41 12.68 -12.54 0.08
CA LEU A 41 12.91 -11.48 1.07
C LEU A 41 11.58 -11.05 1.66
N GLU A 42 11.53 -10.86 2.98
CA GLU A 42 10.38 -10.26 3.65
C GLU A 42 10.80 -9.40 4.84
N LYS A 43 10.03 -8.35 5.10
CA LYS A 43 10.13 -7.45 6.25
C LYS A 43 8.72 -7.06 6.64
N ASN A 44 8.29 -7.42 7.86
CA ASN A 44 6.94 -7.12 8.37
C ASN A 44 5.83 -7.45 7.33
N ALA A 45 5.97 -8.58 6.61
CA ALA A 45 5.12 -8.89 5.46
C ALA A 45 3.66 -9.13 5.83
N ASP A 46 3.40 -9.49 7.09
CA ASP A 46 2.08 -9.77 7.67
C ASP A 46 1.52 -8.58 8.48
N GLU A 47 2.19 -7.42 8.47
CA GLU A 47 1.68 -6.23 9.14
C GLU A 47 0.55 -5.59 8.34
N LEU A 48 -0.60 -5.39 8.98
CA LEU A 48 -1.78 -4.79 8.39
C LEU A 48 -1.56 -3.32 8.08
N ARG A 49 -1.77 -2.91 6.82
CA ARG A 49 -1.57 -1.53 6.37
C ARG A 49 -2.65 -1.10 5.37
N PRO A 50 -3.03 0.18 5.35
CA PRO A 50 -3.78 0.73 4.23
C PRO A 50 -2.96 0.59 2.94
N ILE A 51 -3.56 0.09 1.86
CA ILE A 51 -2.85 -0.18 0.59
C ILE A 51 -3.13 0.82 -0.52
N ALA A 52 -3.94 1.83 -0.22
CA ALA A 52 -4.34 2.86 -1.16
C ALA A 52 -4.78 2.27 -2.52
N SER A 53 -4.36 2.87 -3.64
CA SER A 53 -4.79 2.48 -4.98
C SER A 53 -4.28 1.12 -5.48
N LEU A 54 -3.52 0.34 -4.70
CA LEU A 54 -3.34 -1.08 -5.01
C LEU A 54 -4.70 -1.81 -5.05
N THR A 55 -5.67 -1.31 -4.28
CA THR A 55 -7.09 -1.69 -4.32
C THR A 55 -7.67 -1.79 -5.73
N LYS A 56 -7.24 -0.93 -6.67
CA LYS A 56 -7.80 -0.91 -8.02
C LYS A 56 -7.50 -2.18 -8.83
N LEU A 57 -6.54 -2.99 -8.40
CA LEU A 57 -6.32 -4.33 -8.93
C LEU A 57 -7.51 -5.25 -8.62
N MET A 58 -7.99 -5.23 -7.37
CA MET A 58 -9.19 -5.97 -6.98
C MET A 58 -10.42 -5.45 -7.73
N THR A 59 -10.57 -4.13 -7.83
CA THR A 59 -11.63 -3.49 -8.63
C THR A 59 -11.61 -3.98 -10.08
N ALA A 60 -10.44 -4.03 -10.70
CA ALA A 60 -10.30 -4.51 -12.07
C ALA A 60 -10.73 -5.97 -12.21
N MET A 61 -10.23 -6.86 -11.34
CA MET A 61 -10.60 -8.28 -11.40
C MET A 61 -12.11 -8.49 -11.23
N VAL A 62 -12.76 -7.82 -10.27
CA VAL A 62 -14.22 -7.92 -10.09
C VAL A 62 -15.00 -7.45 -11.33
N VAL A 63 -14.55 -6.39 -12.00
CA VAL A 63 -15.15 -5.94 -13.27
C VAL A 63 -15.04 -7.01 -14.36
N LEU A 64 -13.86 -7.63 -14.47
CA LEU A 64 -13.53 -8.59 -15.53
C LEU A 64 -14.21 -9.95 -15.30
N ASP A 65 -14.23 -10.44 -14.07
CA ASP A 65 -14.91 -11.69 -13.69
C ASP A 65 -16.40 -11.68 -14.03
N LYS A 66 -17.04 -10.51 -13.96
CA LYS A 66 -18.46 -10.39 -14.23
C LYS A 66 -18.79 -10.42 -15.73
N ALA A 67 -17.78 -10.49 -16.60
CA ALA A 67 -17.91 -10.57 -18.05
C ALA A 67 -18.85 -9.49 -18.66
N GLN A 68 -18.82 -8.29 -18.09
CA GLN A 68 -19.57 -7.15 -18.64
C GLN A 68 -18.95 -6.71 -19.98
N LYS A 69 -19.74 -6.17 -20.91
CA LYS A 69 -19.26 -5.81 -22.25
C LYS A 69 -18.32 -4.61 -22.20
N MET A 70 -17.04 -4.75 -22.53
CA MET A 70 -16.06 -3.65 -22.39
C MET A 70 -16.43 -2.37 -23.19
N GLY A 71 -17.21 -2.48 -24.26
CA GLY A 71 -17.73 -1.35 -25.04
C GLY A 71 -18.98 -0.65 -24.48
N ASP A 72 -19.56 -1.10 -23.36
CA ASP A 72 -20.69 -0.36 -22.76
C ASP A 72 -20.22 1.01 -22.28
N ILE A 73 -21.04 2.03 -22.53
CA ILE A 73 -20.77 3.40 -22.13
C ILE A 73 -21.16 3.61 -20.66
N LEU A 74 -20.20 4.10 -19.88
CA LEU A 74 -20.38 4.52 -18.50
C LEU A 74 -20.24 6.04 -18.39
N THR A 75 -21.19 6.67 -17.71
CA THR A 75 -21.15 8.12 -17.43
C THR A 75 -20.67 8.37 -16.01
N ILE A 76 -19.67 9.23 -15.85
CA ILE A 76 -19.23 9.74 -14.55
C ILE A 76 -20.35 10.60 -13.96
N ASP A 77 -20.80 10.24 -12.77
CA ASP A 77 -21.87 10.92 -12.03
C ASP A 77 -21.31 11.79 -10.89
N GLU A 78 -22.13 12.65 -10.30
CA GLU A 78 -21.75 13.37 -9.07
C GLU A 78 -21.44 12.43 -7.91
N ALA A 79 -22.08 11.26 -7.87
CA ALA A 79 -21.79 10.21 -6.91
C ALA A 79 -20.36 9.65 -7.01
N ASP A 80 -19.68 9.82 -8.14
CA ASP A 80 -18.29 9.37 -8.33
C ASP A 80 -17.25 10.38 -7.85
N ILE A 81 -17.68 11.57 -7.43
CA ILE A 81 -16.76 12.57 -6.87
C ILE A 81 -16.22 12.05 -5.54
N ASP A 82 -14.90 11.97 -5.46
CA ASP A 82 -14.21 11.74 -4.21
C ASP A 82 -14.49 12.87 -3.21
N ARG A 83 -15.14 12.51 -2.09
CA ARG A 83 -15.36 13.38 -0.93
C ARG A 83 -14.37 13.10 0.21
N LEU A 84 -13.63 12.00 0.12
CA LEU A 84 -12.64 11.51 1.08
C LEU A 84 -11.24 11.89 0.59
N LYS A 85 -10.64 12.93 1.17
CA LYS A 85 -9.28 13.43 0.89
C LYS A 85 -9.16 14.40 -0.29
N HIS A 86 -10.27 14.75 -0.94
CA HIS A 86 -10.34 15.76 -2.02
C HIS A 86 -9.33 15.48 -3.15
N SER A 87 -9.16 14.21 -3.52
CA SER A 87 -8.26 13.87 -4.63
C SER A 87 -8.80 14.45 -5.94
N GLY A 88 -7.90 15.05 -6.72
CA GLY A 88 -8.25 15.59 -8.03
C GLY A 88 -8.52 14.47 -9.04
N SER A 89 -9.44 14.71 -9.98
CA SER A 89 -9.60 13.86 -11.16
C SER A 89 -9.59 14.71 -12.42
N ARG A 90 -9.00 14.17 -13.48
CA ARG A 90 -8.95 14.81 -14.80
C ARG A 90 -10.18 14.50 -15.66
N ILE A 91 -11.07 13.64 -15.16
CA ILE A 91 -12.31 13.24 -15.81
C ILE A 91 -13.46 14.07 -15.23
N PRO A 92 -14.06 15.02 -15.97
CA PRO A 92 -15.21 15.79 -15.51
C PRO A 92 -16.45 14.92 -15.24
N VAL A 93 -17.33 15.38 -14.35
CA VAL A 93 -18.69 14.82 -14.22
C VAL A 93 -19.46 14.99 -15.54
N GLY A 94 -20.31 14.03 -15.88
CA GLY A 94 -21.01 13.95 -17.16
C GLY A 94 -20.18 13.33 -18.30
N THR A 95 -18.88 13.08 -18.07
CA THR A 95 -18.05 12.39 -19.06
C THR A 95 -18.55 10.97 -19.27
N SER A 96 -18.78 10.59 -20.52
CA SER A 96 -19.16 9.24 -20.90
C SER A 96 -18.02 8.56 -21.67
N LEU A 97 -17.57 7.41 -21.20
CA LEU A 97 -16.50 6.61 -21.81
C LEU A 97 -16.89 5.14 -21.79
N GLU A 98 -16.33 4.35 -22.71
CA GLU A 98 -16.43 2.90 -22.67
C GLU A 98 -15.85 2.35 -21.35
N ARG A 99 -16.43 1.24 -20.86
CA ARG A 99 -15.96 0.53 -19.67
C ARG A 99 -14.48 0.18 -19.76
N GLU A 100 -14.00 -0.19 -20.94
CA GLU A 100 -12.57 -0.42 -21.21
C GLU A 100 -11.71 0.80 -20.89
N ALA A 101 -12.14 1.98 -21.37
CA ALA A 101 -11.43 3.23 -21.12
C ALA A 101 -11.45 3.61 -19.63
N MET A 102 -12.57 3.38 -18.94
CA MET A 102 -12.64 3.57 -17.49
C MET A 102 -11.64 2.65 -16.76
N LEU A 103 -11.58 1.38 -17.13
CA LEU A 103 -10.67 0.40 -16.54
C LEU A 103 -9.20 0.76 -16.79
N ARG A 104 -8.86 1.13 -18.03
CA ARG A 104 -7.53 1.59 -18.43
C ARG A 104 -7.08 2.82 -17.62
N LEU A 105 -7.93 3.84 -17.50
CA LEU A 105 -7.61 5.06 -16.75
C LEU A 105 -7.49 4.79 -15.24
N ALA A 106 -8.34 3.91 -14.70
CA ALA A 106 -8.29 3.48 -13.31
C ALA A 106 -6.97 2.75 -13.00
N LEU A 107 -6.46 1.91 -13.90
CA LEU A 107 -5.21 1.17 -13.68
C LEU A 107 -3.98 2.02 -13.98
N MET A 108 -3.86 2.56 -15.19
CA MET A 108 -2.66 3.27 -15.67
C MET A 108 -2.43 4.59 -14.92
N SER A 109 -3.48 5.40 -14.78
CA SER A 109 -3.37 6.74 -14.17
C SER A 109 -3.95 6.82 -12.77
N SER A 110 -4.37 5.68 -12.21
CA SER A 110 -4.96 5.61 -10.88
C SER A 110 -6.21 6.50 -10.70
N GLU A 111 -6.98 6.75 -11.77
CA GLU A 111 -8.12 7.67 -11.74
C GLU A 111 -9.26 7.14 -10.85
N ASN A 112 -9.59 7.90 -9.79
CA ASN A 112 -10.57 7.49 -8.77
C ASN A 112 -12.01 7.52 -9.30
N ARG A 113 -12.39 8.54 -10.09
CA ARG A 113 -13.74 8.64 -10.66
C ARG A 113 -14.07 7.47 -11.57
N ALA A 114 -13.10 7.02 -12.37
CA ALA A 114 -13.25 5.86 -13.23
C ALA A 114 -13.49 4.58 -12.41
N ALA A 115 -12.68 4.35 -11.36
CA ALA A 115 -12.86 3.22 -10.45
C ALA A 115 -14.21 3.26 -9.71
N SER A 116 -14.64 4.44 -9.26
CA SER A 116 -15.97 4.64 -8.65
C SER A 116 -17.09 4.32 -9.62
N ALA A 117 -17.06 4.86 -10.84
CA ALA A 117 -18.08 4.63 -11.85
C ALA A 117 -18.19 3.15 -12.26
N LEU A 118 -17.04 2.45 -12.36
CA LEU A 118 -17.01 1.00 -12.58
C LEU A 118 -17.76 0.24 -11.49
N SER A 119 -17.56 0.61 -10.22
CA SER A 119 -18.25 -0.03 -9.09
C SER A 119 -19.73 0.32 -9.03
N ARG A 120 -20.09 1.58 -9.31
CA ARG A 120 -21.47 2.09 -9.23
C ARG A 120 -22.34 1.51 -10.34
N SER A 121 -21.78 1.37 -11.54
CA SER A 121 -22.46 0.77 -12.70
C SER A 121 -22.52 -0.76 -12.65
N PHE A 122 -21.88 -1.41 -11.68
CA PHE A 122 -21.93 -2.85 -11.52
C PHE A 122 -23.37 -3.33 -11.27
N PRO A 123 -23.78 -4.50 -11.80
CA PRO A 123 -25.10 -5.07 -11.50
C PRO A 123 -25.32 -5.26 -9.99
N GLY A 124 -26.34 -4.60 -9.44
CA GLY A 124 -26.58 -4.55 -7.99
C GLY A 124 -25.94 -3.35 -7.27
N GLY A 125 -25.21 -2.51 -7.99
CA GLY A 125 -24.60 -1.28 -7.51
C GLY A 125 -23.32 -1.48 -6.68
N GLN A 126 -22.81 -0.37 -6.17
CA GLN A 126 -21.50 -0.31 -5.49
C GLN A 126 -21.43 -1.17 -4.22
N SER A 127 -22.52 -1.29 -3.46
CA SER A 127 -22.54 -2.15 -2.27
C SER A 127 -22.32 -3.62 -2.64
N VAL A 128 -22.95 -4.10 -3.71
CA VAL A 128 -22.73 -5.47 -4.21
C VAL A 128 -21.31 -5.60 -4.78
N PHE A 129 -20.81 -4.58 -5.46
CA PHE A 129 -19.42 -4.56 -5.95
C PHE A 129 -18.40 -4.77 -4.83
N ILE A 130 -18.52 -4.02 -3.72
CA ILE A 130 -17.63 -4.13 -2.55
C ILE A 130 -17.75 -5.52 -1.90
N GLN A 131 -18.95 -6.10 -1.85
CA GLN A 131 -19.13 -7.48 -1.40
C GLN A 131 -18.37 -8.47 -2.30
N GLN A 132 -18.41 -8.29 -3.63
CA GLN A 132 -17.65 -9.13 -4.57
C GLN A 132 -16.13 -8.96 -4.40
N MET A 133 -15.64 -7.75 -4.13
CA MET A 133 -14.22 -7.51 -3.83
C MET A 133 -13.76 -8.34 -2.62
N ASN A 134 -14.53 -8.32 -1.53
CA ASN A 134 -14.20 -9.06 -0.32
C ASN A 134 -14.43 -10.58 -0.46
N LEU A 135 -15.39 -11.01 -1.27
CA LEU A 135 -15.57 -12.43 -1.62
C LEU A 135 -14.36 -12.95 -2.41
N LYS A 136 -13.88 -12.19 -3.40
CA LYS A 136 -12.67 -12.54 -4.15
C LYS A 136 -11.43 -12.54 -3.24
N ALA A 137 -11.27 -11.56 -2.35
CA ALA A 137 -10.17 -11.57 -1.38
C ALA A 137 -10.13 -12.89 -0.58
N ARG A 138 -11.29 -13.34 -0.08
CA ARG A 138 -11.41 -14.63 0.60
C ARG A 138 -11.09 -15.82 -0.29
N SER A 139 -11.55 -15.84 -1.55
CA SER A 139 -11.25 -16.94 -2.47
C SER A 139 -9.76 -17.04 -2.83
N LEU A 140 -9.03 -15.91 -2.74
CA LEU A 140 -7.58 -15.86 -2.91
C LEU A 140 -6.81 -16.13 -1.60
N ASN A 141 -7.50 -16.53 -0.53
CA ASN A 141 -6.93 -16.73 0.81
C ASN A 141 -6.22 -15.47 1.35
N MET A 142 -6.72 -14.28 1.03
CA MET A 142 -6.24 -13.01 1.57
C MET A 142 -6.95 -12.72 2.91
N SER A 143 -6.57 -13.46 3.96
CA SER A 143 -7.24 -13.47 5.28
C SER A 143 -7.19 -12.13 6.01
N ASP A 144 -6.17 -11.32 5.73
CA ASP A 144 -5.88 -10.06 6.43
C ASP A 144 -6.19 -8.85 5.54
N THR A 145 -7.05 -9.06 4.53
CA THR A 145 -7.45 -8.04 3.57
C THR A 145 -8.93 -7.69 3.71
N HIS A 146 -9.22 -6.40 3.76
CA HIS A 146 -10.59 -5.87 3.71
C HIS A 146 -10.67 -4.68 2.74
N PHE A 147 -11.74 -4.64 1.96
CA PHE A 147 -12.07 -3.54 1.05
C PHE A 147 -13.36 -2.85 1.49
N GLU A 148 -13.26 -1.56 1.79
CA GLU A 148 -14.35 -0.63 2.09
C GLU A 148 -14.79 0.16 0.85
N ASP A 149 -13.90 0.40 -0.11
CA ASP A 149 -14.18 1.18 -1.31
C ASP A 149 -13.39 0.68 -2.54
N PRO A 150 -13.81 0.99 -3.79
CA PRO A 150 -13.21 0.47 -5.02
C PRO A 150 -11.96 1.24 -5.48
N THR A 151 -11.60 2.35 -4.83
CA THR A 151 -10.58 3.29 -5.27
C THR A 151 -9.29 3.20 -4.44
N GLY A 152 -9.38 2.78 -3.18
CA GLY A 152 -8.27 2.86 -2.24
C GLY A 152 -8.19 4.18 -1.46
N LEU A 153 -9.26 4.97 -1.43
CA LEU A 153 -9.26 6.24 -0.71
C LEU A 153 -9.57 6.06 0.76
N SER A 154 -10.41 5.11 1.14
CA SER A 154 -10.65 4.73 2.53
C SER A 154 -9.34 4.24 3.17
N PRO A 155 -8.99 4.71 4.38
CA PRO A 155 -7.91 4.10 5.14
C PRO A 155 -8.22 2.66 5.56
N ASP A 156 -9.49 2.25 5.51
CA ASP A 156 -9.95 0.90 5.87
C ASP A 156 -9.82 -0.09 4.70
N ASN A 157 -9.38 0.36 3.53
CA ASN A 157 -8.83 -0.52 2.49
C ASN A 157 -7.45 -1.01 2.91
N VAL A 158 -7.43 -2.11 3.67
CA VAL A 158 -6.25 -2.66 4.32
C VAL A 158 -5.89 -4.03 3.78
N SER A 159 -4.60 -4.37 3.83
CA SER A 159 -4.05 -5.67 3.46
C SER A 159 -2.67 -5.81 4.11
N THR A 160 -2.06 -6.98 3.98
CA THR A 160 -0.65 -7.23 4.27
C THR A 160 0.16 -7.27 2.98
N ALA A 161 1.50 -7.19 3.06
CA ALA A 161 2.35 -7.33 1.88
C ALA A 161 2.23 -8.75 1.29
N ARG A 162 2.09 -9.77 2.15
CA ARG A 162 1.86 -11.16 1.74
C ARG A 162 0.55 -11.33 0.96
N ASP A 163 -0.54 -10.71 1.41
CA ASP A 163 -1.80 -10.75 0.68
C ASP A 163 -1.73 -9.96 -0.64
N VAL A 164 -1.00 -8.85 -0.67
CA VAL A 164 -0.76 -8.10 -1.93
C VAL A 164 0.00 -8.95 -2.96
N ILE A 165 0.88 -9.88 -2.56
CA ILE A 165 1.47 -10.84 -3.50
C ILE A 165 0.41 -11.75 -4.11
N LYS A 166 -0.50 -12.31 -3.30
CA LYS A 166 -1.62 -13.14 -3.82
C LYS A 166 -2.51 -12.35 -4.78
N LEU A 167 -2.81 -11.10 -4.43
CA LEU A 167 -3.54 -10.16 -5.29
C LEU A 167 -2.85 -9.97 -6.64
N ALA A 168 -1.52 -9.78 -6.64
CA ALA A 168 -0.75 -9.54 -7.85
C ALA A 168 -0.57 -10.79 -8.71
N ILE A 169 -0.37 -11.97 -8.11
CA ILE A 169 -0.33 -13.26 -8.81
C ILE A 169 -1.67 -13.47 -9.54
N GLU A 170 -2.80 -13.30 -8.86
CA GLU A 170 -4.10 -13.45 -9.50
C GLU A 170 -4.28 -12.40 -10.61
N ALA A 171 -3.96 -11.13 -10.33
CA ALA A 171 -4.13 -10.05 -11.30
C ALA A 171 -3.29 -10.22 -12.58
N SER A 172 -2.12 -10.88 -12.50
CA SER A 172 -1.26 -11.12 -13.67
C SER A 172 -1.86 -12.10 -14.68
N HIS A 173 -2.84 -12.92 -14.26
CA HIS A 173 -3.59 -13.81 -15.14
C HIS A 173 -4.62 -13.09 -16.01
N TYR A 174 -4.82 -11.78 -15.86
CA TYR A 174 -5.77 -10.98 -16.64
C TYR A 174 -4.99 -10.13 -17.65
N PRO A 175 -4.96 -10.49 -18.96
CA PRO A 175 -4.14 -9.79 -19.95
C PRO A 175 -4.41 -8.28 -20.05
N MET A 176 -5.66 -7.85 -19.85
CA MET A 176 -6.00 -6.42 -19.86
C MET A 176 -5.43 -5.67 -18.65
N ILE A 177 -5.32 -6.30 -17.47
CA ILE A 177 -4.71 -5.67 -16.31
C ILE A 177 -3.23 -5.41 -16.60
N SER A 178 -2.49 -6.45 -17.03
CA SER A 178 -1.07 -6.31 -17.40
C SER A 178 -0.89 -5.28 -18.53
N SER A 179 -1.72 -5.32 -19.57
CA SER A 179 -1.65 -4.37 -20.68
C SER A 179 -1.88 -2.93 -20.25
N PHE A 180 -2.87 -2.65 -19.39
CA PHE A 180 -3.18 -1.29 -18.96
C PHE A 180 -2.19 -0.76 -17.90
N THR A 181 -1.69 -1.64 -17.03
CA THR A 181 -0.74 -1.26 -15.97
C THR A 181 0.66 -0.96 -16.50
N THR A 182 1.03 -1.48 -17.67
CA THR A 182 2.36 -1.29 -18.28
C THR A 182 2.41 -0.16 -19.31
N LEU A 183 1.26 0.40 -19.75
CA LEU A 183 1.23 1.58 -20.61
C LEU A 183 2.07 2.71 -20.02
N THR A 184 2.90 3.39 -20.81
CA THR A 184 3.70 4.53 -20.29
C THR A 184 2.90 5.83 -20.27
N ALA A 185 2.04 6.02 -21.27
CA ALA A 185 1.12 7.13 -21.44
C ALA A 185 -0.08 6.72 -22.31
N TYR A 186 -1.14 7.52 -22.26
CA TYR A 186 -2.33 7.34 -23.09
C TYR A 186 -3.04 8.67 -23.33
N GLU A 187 -3.62 8.84 -24.52
CA GLU A 187 -4.43 10.00 -24.88
C GLU A 187 -5.90 9.63 -24.95
N GLN A 188 -6.73 10.25 -24.11
CA GLN A 188 -8.17 10.02 -24.10
C GLN A 188 -8.91 11.28 -24.52
N THR A 189 -9.73 11.16 -25.55
CA THR A 189 -10.67 12.20 -25.94
C THR A 189 -11.87 12.20 -25.00
N ILE A 190 -12.19 13.37 -24.45
CA ILE A 190 -13.36 13.62 -23.59
C ILE A 190 -14.10 14.84 -24.15
N GLY A 191 -15.27 14.61 -24.73
CA GLY A 191 -15.99 15.63 -25.50
C GLY A 191 -15.13 16.14 -26.66
N SER A 192 -14.91 17.45 -26.75
CA SER A 192 -14.07 18.07 -27.78
C SER A 192 -12.59 18.21 -27.41
N ARG A 193 -12.16 17.70 -26.24
CA ARG A 193 -10.80 17.88 -25.74
C ARG A 193 -10.08 16.55 -25.54
N THR A 194 -8.87 16.45 -26.09
CA THR A 194 -7.94 15.36 -25.75
C THR A 194 -7.26 15.63 -24.42
N ARG A 195 -7.14 14.60 -23.59
CA ARG A 195 -6.47 14.61 -22.30
C ARG A 195 -5.32 13.63 -22.31
N PHE A 196 -4.16 14.08 -21.83
CA PHE A 196 -2.95 13.27 -21.75
C PHE A 196 -2.81 12.65 -20.36
N TYR A 197 -2.75 11.33 -20.34
CA TYR A 197 -2.59 10.52 -19.14
C TYR A 197 -1.20 9.91 -19.13
N ARG A 198 -0.50 10.02 -18.01
CA ARG A 198 0.80 9.38 -17.78
C ARG A 198 0.62 8.29 -16.75
N ASN A 199 1.39 7.22 -16.88
CA ASN A 199 1.37 6.17 -15.87
C ASN A 199 1.97 6.67 -14.55
N THR A 200 1.24 6.42 -13.45
CA THR A 200 1.65 6.75 -12.09
C THR A 200 2.87 5.96 -11.62
N ASP A 201 3.16 4.85 -12.28
CA ASP A 201 4.19 3.91 -11.92
C ASP A 201 5.47 4.31 -12.67
N PRO A 202 6.50 4.84 -12.00
CA PRO A 202 7.70 5.28 -12.70
C PRO A 202 8.52 4.11 -13.24
N VAL A 203 8.36 2.91 -12.67
CA VAL A 203 9.13 1.72 -13.00
C VAL A 203 8.87 1.21 -14.42
N VAL A 204 7.69 1.46 -15.00
CA VAL A 204 7.36 1.08 -16.39
C VAL A 204 8.19 1.84 -17.43
N ARG A 205 8.98 2.84 -17.01
CA ARG A 205 9.89 3.62 -17.86
C ARG A 205 11.37 3.35 -17.54
N TRP A 206 11.67 2.41 -16.65
CA TRP A 206 13.04 2.04 -16.33
C TRP A 206 13.51 1.02 -17.37
N THR A 207 14.48 1.40 -18.20
CA THR A 207 14.99 0.58 -19.32
C THR A 207 15.55 -0.77 -18.90
N ASP A 208 15.98 -0.85 -17.64
CA ASP A 208 16.68 -2.00 -17.10
C ASP A 208 15.75 -2.97 -16.35
N TRP A 209 14.43 -2.72 -16.41
CA TRP A 209 13.38 -3.50 -15.78
C TRP A 209 12.40 -4.00 -16.84
N ASP A 210 12.29 -5.32 -16.99
CA ASP A 210 11.28 -5.94 -17.84
C ASP A 210 9.97 -6.11 -17.07
N VAL A 211 9.24 -4.99 -16.94
CA VAL A 211 8.01 -4.90 -16.13
C VAL A 211 6.84 -5.56 -16.86
N GLN A 212 6.32 -6.64 -16.28
CA GLN A 212 5.14 -7.33 -16.79
C GLN A 212 3.84 -6.72 -16.24
N PHE A 213 3.92 -6.13 -15.05
CA PHE A 213 2.78 -5.55 -14.35
C PHE A 213 3.26 -4.59 -13.25
N ALA A 214 2.56 -3.48 -13.04
CA ALA A 214 2.86 -2.56 -11.93
C ALA A 214 1.61 -1.83 -11.43
N LYS A 215 1.55 -1.57 -10.13
CA LYS A 215 0.56 -0.65 -9.59
C LYS A 215 1.13 0.09 -8.39
N THR A 216 1.02 1.41 -8.38
CA THR A 216 1.30 2.23 -7.19
C THR A 216 0.04 2.62 -6.43
N GLY A 217 0.22 2.95 -5.14
CA GLY A 217 -0.79 3.54 -4.28
C GLY A 217 -0.21 4.65 -3.41
N TYR A 218 -0.98 5.69 -3.14
CA TYR A 218 -0.62 6.70 -2.16
C TYR A 218 -1.86 7.33 -1.51
N THR A 219 -1.86 7.34 -0.18
CA THR A 219 -2.63 8.24 0.67
C THR A 219 -1.72 8.67 1.82
N ARG A 220 -2.14 9.64 2.64
CA ARG A 220 -1.32 10.05 3.80
C ARG A 220 -1.14 8.90 4.81
N GLU A 221 -2.18 8.08 4.94
CA GLU A 221 -2.28 6.98 5.89
C GLU A 221 -1.56 5.72 5.38
N ALA A 222 -1.63 5.43 4.07
CA ALA A 222 -0.97 4.29 3.45
C ALA A 222 0.53 4.49 3.22
N GLY A 223 1.01 5.73 3.22
CA GLY A 223 2.32 6.05 2.63
C GLY A 223 2.38 5.68 1.14
N ARG A 224 3.58 5.47 0.62
CA ARG A 224 3.82 5.12 -0.80
C ARG A 224 3.89 3.60 -0.92
N CYS A 225 2.88 3.04 -1.57
CA CYS A 225 2.80 1.62 -1.87
C CYS A 225 3.15 1.37 -3.35
N ILE A 226 3.66 0.17 -3.65
CA ILE A 226 3.78 -0.38 -5.00
C ILE A 226 3.73 -1.90 -4.95
N VAL A 227 3.13 -2.51 -5.96
CA VAL A 227 3.41 -3.90 -6.33
C VAL A 227 3.86 -3.93 -7.79
N VAL A 228 4.88 -4.73 -8.10
CA VAL A 228 5.45 -4.87 -9.44
C VAL A 228 5.78 -6.33 -9.71
N ASP A 229 5.38 -6.82 -10.87
CA ASP A 229 5.83 -8.09 -11.45
C ASP A 229 6.87 -7.77 -12.52
N VAL A 230 8.04 -8.37 -12.40
CA VAL A 230 9.20 -8.08 -13.22
C VAL A 230 9.93 -9.35 -13.59
N ALA A 231 10.23 -9.50 -14.88
CA ALA A 231 11.13 -10.53 -15.35
C ALA A 231 12.57 -10.11 -15.05
N MET A 232 13.27 -10.92 -14.25
CA MET A 232 14.67 -10.73 -13.92
C MET A 232 15.51 -11.86 -14.52
N PRO A 233 16.84 -11.70 -14.69
CA PRO A 233 17.69 -12.74 -15.28
C PRO A 233 17.61 -14.11 -14.59
N ARG A 234 17.24 -14.14 -13.30
CA ARG A 234 17.13 -15.36 -12.47
C ARG A 234 15.70 -15.93 -12.39
N GLY A 235 14.73 -15.29 -13.04
CA GLY A 235 13.31 -15.68 -13.06
C GLY A 235 12.36 -14.50 -12.82
N PRO A 236 11.05 -14.70 -13.04
CA PRO A 236 10.00 -13.72 -12.75
C PRO A 236 9.79 -13.54 -11.24
N VAL A 237 9.65 -12.29 -10.81
CA VAL A 237 9.56 -11.92 -9.40
C VAL A 237 8.50 -10.86 -9.19
N ILE A 238 7.69 -11.05 -8.15
CA ILE A 238 6.76 -10.02 -7.68
C ILE A 238 7.31 -9.37 -6.42
N ILE A 239 7.38 -8.05 -6.42
CA ILE A 239 7.84 -7.22 -5.30
C ILE A 239 6.67 -6.37 -4.82
N ALA A 240 6.32 -6.47 -3.53
CA ALA A 240 5.37 -5.58 -2.89
C ALA A 240 6.05 -4.77 -1.78
N LEU A 241 5.92 -3.43 -1.87
CA LEU A 241 6.43 -2.47 -0.90
C LEU A 241 5.27 -1.62 -0.38
N LEU A 242 5.05 -1.62 0.93
CA LEU A 242 3.97 -0.87 1.57
C LEU A 242 4.52 0.15 2.57
N GLY A 243 3.96 1.35 2.59
CA GLY A 243 4.19 2.33 3.66
C GLY A 243 5.40 3.26 3.50
N ALA A 244 6.12 3.27 2.37
CA ALA A 244 7.31 4.13 2.26
C ALA A 244 6.95 5.62 2.41
N HIS A 245 7.76 6.38 3.16
CA HIS A 245 7.46 7.79 3.45
C HIS A 245 7.50 8.70 2.20
N THR A 246 8.34 8.38 1.21
CA THR A 246 8.48 9.17 -0.02
C THR A 246 8.59 8.30 -1.26
N SER A 247 8.21 8.83 -2.43
CA SER A 247 8.39 8.10 -3.70
C SER A 247 9.85 7.76 -3.96
N ARG A 248 10.77 8.65 -3.56
CA ARG A 248 12.21 8.43 -3.71
C ARG A 248 12.67 7.23 -2.89
N ALA A 249 12.23 7.14 -1.63
CA ALA A 249 12.52 6.00 -0.77
C ALA A 249 12.00 4.68 -1.36
N ARG A 250 10.74 4.66 -1.81
CA ARG A 250 10.14 3.49 -2.47
C ARG A 250 10.90 3.09 -3.74
N SER A 251 11.30 4.05 -4.58
CA SER A 251 12.10 3.78 -5.79
C SER A 251 13.51 3.29 -5.44
N ALA A 252 14.12 3.82 -4.39
CA ALA A 252 15.42 3.35 -3.91
C ALA A 252 15.36 1.91 -3.39
N ASP A 253 14.27 1.52 -2.73
CA ASP A 253 14.07 0.13 -2.29
C ASP A 253 13.99 -0.84 -3.47
N LEU A 254 13.26 -0.49 -4.54
CA LEU A 254 13.22 -1.32 -5.77
C LEU A 254 14.61 -1.50 -6.38
N ALA A 255 15.37 -0.41 -6.51
CA ALA A 255 16.75 -0.48 -7.02
C ALA A 255 17.65 -1.32 -6.11
N THR A 256 17.54 -1.17 -4.79
CA THR A 256 18.29 -1.93 -3.80
C THR A 256 17.96 -3.42 -3.87
N ILE A 257 16.67 -3.78 -3.99
CA ILE A 257 16.24 -5.17 -4.15
C ILE A 257 16.82 -5.76 -5.45
N ARG A 258 16.77 -5.04 -6.58
CA ARG A 258 17.37 -5.53 -7.83
C ARG A 258 18.87 -5.78 -7.69
N ASN A 259 19.61 -4.84 -7.11
CA ASN A 259 21.04 -4.99 -6.86
C ASN A 259 21.34 -6.20 -5.96
N TRP A 260 20.59 -6.35 -4.86
CA TRP A 260 20.69 -7.50 -3.97
C TRP A 260 20.43 -8.83 -4.70
N MET A 261 19.42 -8.89 -5.56
CA MET A 261 19.10 -10.07 -6.37
C MET A 261 20.19 -10.44 -7.39
N ASN A 262 20.91 -9.44 -7.90
CA ASN A 262 22.05 -9.60 -8.79
C ASN A 262 23.33 -10.02 -8.05
N GLY A 263 23.34 -9.95 -6.71
CA GLY A 263 24.51 -10.23 -5.90
C GLY A 263 25.45 -9.03 -5.72
N ASP A 264 24.99 -7.82 -6.05
CA ASP A 264 25.74 -6.59 -5.85
C ASP A 264 25.77 -6.18 -4.37
N GLU A 265 26.76 -5.38 -3.97
CA GLU A 265 26.81 -4.80 -2.62
C GLU A 265 25.60 -3.88 -2.39
N THR A 266 24.92 -4.07 -1.25
CA THR A 266 23.78 -3.25 -0.85
C THR A 266 23.91 -2.80 0.59
N PRO A 267 23.32 -1.64 0.98
CA PRO A 267 23.29 -1.25 2.38
C PRO A 267 22.63 -2.34 3.22
N VAL A 268 23.29 -2.82 4.27
CA VAL A 268 22.80 -3.93 5.10
C VAL A 268 22.11 -3.40 6.35
N ALA A 269 21.01 -4.04 6.76
CA ALA A 269 20.43 -3.80 8.07
C ALA A 269 21.33 -4.43 9.16
N LEU A 270 22.14 -3.63 9.85
CA LEU A 270 22.92 -4.12 11.00
C LEU A 270 21.96 -4.55 12.13
N PRO A 271 22.14 -5.74 12.73
CA PRO A 271 21.40 -6.09 13.93
C PRO A 271 21.70 -5.07 15.03
N ARG A 272 20.66 -4.46 15.61
CA ARG A 272 20.79 -3.63 16.82
C ARG A 272 21.36 -4.53 17.92
N LEU A 273 22.66 -4.45 18.17
CA LEU A 273 23.26 -4.98 19.38
C LEU A 273 22.66 -4.18 20.54
N TYR A 274 21.71 -4.78 21.26
CA TYR A 274 21.36 -4.29 22.58
C TYR A 274 22.60 -4.46 23.46
N TYR A 275 23.32 -3.38 23.71
CA TYR A 275 24.32 -3.36 24.75
C TYR A 275 23.59 -3.56 26.09
N VAL A 276 23.62 -4.79 26.61
CA VAL A 276 23.23 -5.05 28.00
C VAL A 276 24.28 -4.35 28.84
N SER A 277 23.95 -3.15 29.31
CA SER A 277 24.77 -2.48 30.31
C SER A 277 24.70 -3.30 31.59
N THR A 278 25.74 -4.09 31.86
CA THR A 278 25.93 -4.72 33.16
C THR A 278 26.31 -3.63 34.17
N HIS A 279 25.32 -2.91 34.68
CA HIS A 279 25.50 -2.14 35.90
C HIS A 279 25.60 -3.15 37.05
N SER A 280 26.84 -3.43 37.45
CA SER A 280 27.17 -4.13 38.68
C SER A 280 26.54 -3.39 39.86
N HIS A 281 25.49 -3.95 40.45
CA HIS A 281 24.96 -3.51 41.72
C HIS A 281 25.99 -3.77 42.84
N HIS A 282 26.80 -2.76 43.17
CA HIS A 282 27.38 -2.69 44.50
C HIS A 282 26.29 -2.27 45.49
N ARG A 283 25.95 -3.22 46.37
CA ARG A 283 25.15 -3.01 47.57
C ARG A 283 25.88 -2.02 48.49
N HIS A 284 25.19 -0.99 48.94
CA HIS A 284 25.45 -0.35 50.23
C HIS A 284 24.14 -0.22 51.01
N PRO A 285 24.20 -0.31 52.35
CA PRO A 285 23.03 -0.54 53.18
C PRO A 285 22.23 0.74 53.43
N VAL A 286 20.96 0.49 53.75
CA VAL A 286 19.93 1.44 54.18
C VAL A 286 20.38 2.24 55.41
N VAL A 287 20.24 3.56 55.35
CA VAL A 287 20.01 4.40 56.54
C VAL A 287 18.75 5.22 56.28
N ALA A 288 17.78 5.05 57.18
CA ALA A 288 16.50 5.73 57.17
C ALA A 288 16.61 7.12 57.81
N SER A 289 16.01 8.13 57.18
CA SER A 289 15.42 9.28 57.87
C SER A 289 14.26 9.85 57.03
N GLN A 290 13.05 9.84 57.62
CA GLN A 290 11.86 10.56 57.14
C GLN A 290 11.86 12.01 57.68
N PRO A 291 10.84 12.86 57.43
CA PRO A 291 10.33 13.35 56.15
C PRO A 291 10.22 14.90 56.15
N HIS A 292 10.44 15.56 55.00
CA HIS A 292 9.97 16.95 54.84
C HIS A 292 8.76 17.03 53.90
N ARG A 293 7.64 17.40 54.52
CA ARG A 293 6.33 17.66 53.97
C ARG A 293 6.30 19.06 53.37
N VAL A 294 6.04 19.20 52.07
CA VAL A 294 5.54 20.47 51.50
C VAL A 294 4.23 20.17 50.77
N LYS A 295 3.15 20.73 51.32
CA LYS A 295 1.82 20.80 50.72
C LYS A 295 1.82 21.90 49.66
N ALA A 296 1.33 21.63 48.46
CA ALA A 296 0.78 22.66 47.59
C ALA A 296 -0.70 22.36 47.34
N ARG A 297 -1.55 23.28 47.80
CA ARG A 297 -3.01 23.28 47.71
C ARG A 297 -3.44 23.68 46.31
N PHE A 298 -4.45 22.98 45.79
CA PHE A 298 -5.42 23.57 44.86
C PHE A 298 -6.37 24.51 45.61
N PRO A 299 -6.85 25.58 44.97
CA PRO A 299 -8.19 26.07 45.20
C PRO A 299 -9.05 25.89 43.94
N SER A 300 -10.10 25.09 44.10
CA SER A 300 -11.36 25.22 43.36
C SER A 300 -12.27 26.26 44.03
N THR A 301 -13.37 26.58 43.36
CA THR A 301 -14.54 27.42 43.73
C THR A 301 -14.43 28.89 43.30
N GLY A 302 -15.45 29.50 42.69
CA GLY A 302 -16.78 29.02 42.34
C GLY A 302 -17.64 30.12 41.70
N SER A 303 -18.63 29.65 40.93
CA SER A 303 -19.96 30.22 40.65
C SER A 303 -20.20 31.74 40.61
N SER A 304 -20.91 32.22 39.59
CA SER A 304 -22.39 32.27 39.61
C SER A 304 -22.93 33.11 38.43
N HIS A 305 -23.90 32.56 37.70
CA HIS A 305 -25.29 33.04 37.58
C HIS A 305 -25.59 34.13 36.54
N ARG A 306 -26.42 33.73 35.54
CA ARG A 306 -27.77 34.27 35.18
C ARG A 306 -27.67 35.43 34.18
N HIS A 307 -28.59 35.71 33.26
CA HIS A 307 -29.92 35.23 32.85
C HIS A 307 -30.06 35.75 31.39
N ALA A 308 -30.53 34.93 30.43
CA ALA A 308 -31.87 34.96 29.85
C ALA A 308 -32.25 36.13 28.91
N SER A 309 -32.92 35.74 27.81
CA SER A 309 -33.90 36.51 27.00
C SER A 309 -33.31 37.53 26.00
N ARG A 310 -33.82 37.74 24.77
CA ARG A 310 -35.09 37.38 24.10
C ARG A 310 -35.02 37.85 22.62
N ARG A 311 -35.83 37.22 21.76
CA ARG A 311 -36.53 37.72 20.53
C ARG A 311 -35.68 38.11 19.30
N MET A 312 -35.87 37.47 18.14
CA MET A 312 -36.96 37.57 17.13
C MET A 312 -37.12 38.95 16.46
N ILE A 313 -37.00 38.96 15.11
CA ILE A 313 -37.72 39.68 14.02
C ILE A 313 -36.83 39.47 12.76
N ALA A 314 -37.18 38.68 11.74
CA ALA A 314 -38.21 38.80 10.69
C ALA A 314 -37.92 39.82 9.55
N SER A 315 -37.63 39.25 8.37
CA SER A 315 -38.18 39.60 7.04
C SER A 315 -37.57 40.71 6.14
N ARG A 316 -37.75 40.42 4.82
CA ARG A 316 -37.71 41.23 3.57
C ARG A 316 -36.34 41.35 2.89
N ALA A 317 -36.10 40.84 1.68
CA ALA A 317 -36.79 40.92 0.37
C ALA A 317 -36.62 42.27 -0.35
N GLY A 318 -35.98 42.22 -1.53
CA GLY A 318 -36.27 43.08 -2.69
C GLY A 318 -35.28 44.19 -3.01
N ALA A 319 -34.36 43.94 -3.94
CA ALA A 319 -34.23 44.62 -5.25
C ALA A 319 -33.01 44.06 -5.99
#